data_AF-A0AB94II52-F1
#
_entry.id   AF-A0AB94II52-F1
#
_cell.length_a   1.000
_cell.length_b   1.000
_cell.length_c   1.000
_cell.angle_alpha   90.00
_cell.angle_beta   90.00
_cell.angle_gamma   90.00
#
_symmetry.space_group_name_H-M   'P 1'
#
loop_
_entity.id
_entity.type
_entity.pdbx_description
1 polymer ?
#
loop_
_entity_poly.entity_id
_entity_poly.type
_entity_poly.pdbx_seq_one_letter_code
_entity_poly.pdbx_strand_id
1 'polypeptide(L)'
;MKKELLLVIVLFFLISLTAITGVYAIGENRKVITISEEKTDISGDGIDEVILLKGVPYQEDDSFLKEIYIEVAGSNGKLYTFPLESGSKASLQLVDLNNDGMKEIFSTVQTGGSGGIVMNSITSLKNFIHTELPLPEPLEMNTKFLDGYKAEIKLVHTGKSYLFNLRDRMDYYKKLGFYFKGKLNEPAELTVNPYSDLKPVQLDNGKIGLKGIQRVTGVANADTIAIVETTWNYDRGHWNLIRTDVKKVKTHAKKVKTH
;
A
#
# COMPACT_ATOMS: atom_id res chain seq x y z
N MET A 1 52.85 13.14 41.38
CA MET A 1 52.14 14.33 40.85
C MET A 1 52.35 14.57 39.35
N LYS A 2 53.52 15.00 38.83
CA LYS A 2 53.64 15.35 37.39
C LYS A 2 53.49 14.16 36.42
N LYS A 3 53.99 12.97 36.77
CA LYS A 3 53.92 11.76 35.92
C LYS A 3 52.53 11.10 35.91
N GLU A 4 51.83 11.12 37.04
CA GLU A 4 50.46 10.58 37.14
C GLU A 4 49.45 11.45 36.41
N LEU A 5 49.62 12.78 36.46
CA LEU A 5 48.78 13.72 35.72
C LEU A 5 48.92 13.55 34.20
N LEU A 6 50.14 13.31 33.70
CA LEU A 6 50.40 13.03 32.29
C LEU A 6 49.69 11.75 31.83
N LEU A 7 49.71 10.71 32.67
CA LEU A 7 49.10 9.42 32.35
C LEU A 7 47.56 9.53 32.29
N VAL A 8 46.96 10.33 33.18
CA VAL A 8 45.52 10.63 33.14
C VAL A 8 45.14 11.39 31.86
N ILE A 9 45.95 12.37 31.44
CA ILE A 9 45.70 13.13 30.21
C ILE A 9 45.79 12.23 28.97
N VAL A 10 46.78 11.33 28.92
CA VAL A 10 46.93 10.37 27.81
C VAL A 10 45.78 9.37 27.77
N LEU A 11 45.32 8.86 28.93
CA LEU A 11 44.16 7.98 28.98
C LEU A 11 42.88 8.70 28.51
N PHE A 12 42.69 9.95 28.93
CA PHE A 12 41.52 10.75 28.53
C PHE A 12 41.53 11.02 27.02
N PHE A 13 42.71 11.24 26.43
CA PHE A 13 42.89 11.40 24.99
C PHE A 13 42.62 10.10 24.22
N LEU A 14 43.04 8.94 24.74
CA LEU A 14 42.77 7.64 24.10
C LEU A 14 41.28 7.27 24.15
N ILE A 15 40.58 7.59 25.24
CA ILE A 15 39.13 7.37 25.38
C ILE A 15 38.34 8.34 24.47
N SER A 16 38.81 9.58 24.27
CA SER A 16 38.13 10.50 23.36
C SER A 16 38.31 10.12 21.89
N LEU A 17 39.46 9.55 21.50
CA LEU A 17 39.67 9.05 20.14
C LEU A 17 38.74 7.87 19.79
N THR A 18 38.45 6.95 20.72
CA THR A 18 37.54 5.82 20.45
C THR A 18 36.08 6.27 20.38
N ALA A 19 35.69 7.32 21.10
CA ALA A 19 34.35 7.91 20.99
C ALA A 19 34.13 8.56 19.61
N ILE A 20 35.16 9.18 19.02
CA ILE A 20 35.06 9.82 17.71
C ILE A 20 35.03 8.78 16.58
N THR A 21 35.82 7.71 16.66
CA THR A 21 35.81 6.64 15.64
C THR A 21 34.56 5.77 15.71
N GLY A 22 33.96 5.59 16.89
CA GLY A 22 32.69 4.89 17.05
C GLY A 22 31.50 5.60 16.39
N VAL A 23 31.51 6.95 16.35
CA VAL A 23 30.48 7.74 15.64
C VAL A 23 30.67 7.68 14.12
N TYR A 24 31.92 7.64 13.63
CA TYR A 24 32.22 7.54 12.19
C TYR A 24 32.02 6.12 11.61
N ALA A 25 31.95 5.08 12.45
CA ALA A 25 31.62 3.72 12.02
C ALA A 25 30.11 3.48 11.79
N ILE A 26 29.23 4.45 12.08
CA ILE A 26 27.77 4.38 11.85
C ILE A 26 27.41 4.98 10.47
N GLY A 27 28.29 4.79 9.50
CA GLY A 27 28.05 5.10 8.11
C GLY A 27 28.19 3.84 7.28
N GLU A 28 27.36 2.82 7.53
CA GLU A 28 27.17 1.78 6.53
C GLU A 28 26.89 2.48 5.20
N ASN A 29 27.65 2.11 4.17
CA ASN A 29 27.50 2.57 2.81
C ASN A 29 26.13 2.10 2.30
N ARG A 30 25.06 2.81 2.68
CA ARG A 30 23.69 2.44 2.34
C ARG A 30 23.55 2.57 0.83
N LYS A 31 23.59 1.42 0.15
CA LYS A 31 23.36 1.36 -1.29
C LYS A 31 21.94 1.82 -1.59
N VAL A 32 21.80 3.09 -1.97
CA VAL A 32 20.54 3.64 -2.47
C VAL A 32 20.36 3.17 -3.90
N ILE A 33 19.18 2.63 -4.21
CA ILE A 33 18.80 2.25 -5.56
C ILE A 33 17.77 3.23 -6.11
N THR A 34 17.89 3.58 -7.39
CA THR A 34 16.83 4.28 -8.12
C THR A 34 15.89 3.22 -8.71
N ILE A 35 14.63 3.28 -8.31
CA ILE A 35 13.57 2.36 -8.73
C ILE A 35 12.95 2.84 -10.05
N SER A 36 12.73 4.15 -10.18
CA SER A 36 12.27 4.79 -11.43
C SER A 36 12.71 6.25 -11.50
N GLU A 37 12.81 6.76 -12.72
CA GLU A 37 13.07 8.17 -13.04
C GLU A 37 12.03 8.64 -14.04
N GLU A 38 11.42 9.79 -13.76
CA GLU A 38 10.48 10.47 -14.65
C GLU A 38 10.89 11.94 -14.83
N LYS A 39 10.49 12.54 -15.95
CA LYS A 39 10.67 13.97 -16.23
C LYS A 39 9.38 14.57 -16.75
N THR A 40 8.81 15.49 -15.98
CA THR A 40 7.60 16.24 -16.36
C THR A 40 7.46 17.47 -15.49
N ASP A 41 6.83 18.50 -16.03
CA ASP A 41 6.32 19.63 -15.23
C ASP A 41 5.18 19.16 -14.30
N ILE A 42 5.43 19.17 -12.98
CA ILE A 42 4.44 18.97 -11.92
C ILE A 42 4.21 20.23 -11.08
N SER A 43 5.02 21.27 -11.28
CA SER A 43 4.93 22.54 -10.56
C SER A 43 4.03 23.55 -11.27
N GLY A 44 3.87 23.46 -12.58
CA GLY A 44 3.08 24.35 -13.43
C GLY A 44 3.84 25.57 -13.93
N ASP A 45 5.18 25.56 -13.89
CA ASP A 45 6.01 26.66 -14.38
C ASP A 45 6.47 26.49 -15.85
N GLY A 46 6.11 25.36 -16.47
CA GLY A 46 6.47 25.01 -17.84
C GLY A 46 7.86 24.39 -18.00
N ILE A 47 8.56 24.08 -16.91
CA ILE A 47 9.88 23.45 -16.91
C ILE A 47 9.78 22.06 -16.26
N ASP A 48 10.29 21.03 -16.93
CA ASP A 48 10.23 19.68 -16.39
C ASP A 48 11.08 19.53 -15.13
N GLU A 49 10.48 18.95 -14.08
CA GLU A 49 11.20 18.46 -12.91
C GLU A 49 11.74 17.03 -13.14
N VAL A 50 12.83 16.69 -12.44
CA VAL A 50 13.33 15.30 -12.38
C VAL A 50 12.79 14.64 -11.13
N ILE A 51 12.05 13.55 -11.31
CA ILE A 51 11.35 12.83 -10.23
C ILE A 51 11.96 11.44 -10.11
N LEU A 52 12.55 11.13 -8.96
CA LEU A 52 13.24 9.88 -8.69
C LEU A 52 12.52 9.12 -7.57
N LEU A 53 12.02 7.92 -7.87
CA LEU A 53 11.62 6.98 -6.84
C LEU A 53 12.86 6.22 -6.39
N LYS A 54 13.20 6.29 -5.11
CA LYS A 54 14.39 5.65 -4.56
C LYS A 54 14.03 4.72 -3.41
N GLY A 55 14.90 3.74 -3.19
CA GLY A 55 14.78 2.82 -2.07
C GLY A 55 16.14 2.47 -1.47
N VAL A 56 16.12 2.06 -0.22
CA VAL A 56 17.27 1.48 0.47
C VAL A 56 16.92 0.02 0.81
N PRO A 57 17.58 -0.97 0.20
CA PRO A 57 17.42 -2.36 0.57
C PRO A 57 17.75 -2.61 2.04
N TYR A 58 17.07 -3.57 2.67
CA TYR A 58 17.40 -3.98 4.03
C TYR A 58 18.81 -4.61 4.10
N GLN A 59 19.17 -5.41 3.08
CA GLN A 59 20.51 -5.95 2.81
C GLN A 59 20.79 -5.90 1.30
N GLU A 60 22.06 -6.02 0.87
CA GLU A 60 22.49 -5.78 -0.52
C GLU A 60 21.76 -6.63 -1.59
N ASP A 61 21.16 -7.77 -1.20
CA ASP A 61 20.40 -8.69 -2.04
C ASP A 61 18.92 -8.84 -1.61
N ASP A 62 18.44 -8.04 -0.67
CA ASP A 62 17.06 -8.13 -0.19
C ASP A 62 16.10 -7.41 -1.15
N SER A 63 14.99 -8.08 -1.47
CA SER A 63 13.86 -7.48 -2.19
C SER A 63 13.09 -6.46 -1.33
N PHE A 64 13.22 -6.54 0.00
CA PHE A 64 12.57 -5.63 0.93
C PHE A 64 13.36 -4.33 1.08
N LEU A 65 12.66 -3.21 0.90
CA LEU A 65 13.18 -1.86 1.02
C LEU A 65 12.78 -1.29 2.38
N LYS A 66 13.78 -1.03 3.22
CA LYS A 66 13.56 -0.46 4.57
C LYS A 66 13.21 1.02 4.56
N GLU A 67 13.66 1.72 3.53
CA GLU A 67 13.33 3.12 3.27
C GLU A 67 12.93 3.23 1.80
N ILE A 68 11.83 3.93 1.54
CA ILE A 68 11.36 4.27 0.20
C ILE A 68 11.01 5.75 0.23
N TYR A 69 11.41 6.49 -0.80
CA TYR A 69 11.08 7.91 -0.88
C TYR A 69 11.13 8.41 -2.32
N ILE A 70 10.43 9.50 -2.58
CA ILE A 70 10.47 10.22 -3.85
C ILE A 70 11.32 11.47 -3.65
N GLU A 71 12.29 11.68 -4.54
CA GLU A 71 13.03 12.94 -4.65
C GLU A 71 12.61 13.70 -5.91
N VAL A 72 12.31 14.98 -5.78
CA VAL A 72 12.01 15.87 -6.90
C VAL A 72 13.01 17.00 -6.94
N ALA A 73 13.78 17.07 -8.02
CA ALA A 73 14.61 18.24 -8.32
C ALA A 73 13.75 19.29 -9.04
N GLY A 74 13.33 20.30 -8.29
CA GLY A 74 12.52 21.42 -8.77
C GLY A 74 13.31 22.34 -9.69
N SER A 75 12.67 22.87 -10.73
CA SER A 75 13.24 23.92 -11.59
C SER A 75 13.60 25.20 -10.80
N ASN A 76 12.95 25.43 -9.65
CA ASN A 76 13.24 26.49 -8.70
C ASN A 76 14.55 26.29 -7.89
N GLY A 77 15.33 25.25 -8.20
CA GLY A 77 16.60 24.92 -7.56
C GLY A 77 16.47 24.23 -6.20
N LYS A 78 15.26 23.88 -5.76
CA LYS A 78 15.03 23.15 -4.51
C LYS A 78 14.90 21.65 -4.77
N LEU A 79 15.31 20.87 -3.78
CA LEU A 79 15.11 19.43 -3.73
C LEU A 79 13.99 19.13 -2.73
N TYR A 80 12.98 18.38 -3.18
CA TYR A 80 11.86 17.93 -2.36
C TYR A 80 12.01 16.43 -2.10
N THR A 81 11.75 16.00 -0.87
CA THR A 81 11.79 14.59 -0.50
C THR A 81 10.51 14.19 0.18
N PHE A 82 9.83 13.17 -0.36
CA PHE A 82 8.58 12.63 0.16
C PHE A 82 8.81 11.20 0.64
N PRO A 83 8.83 10.94 1.96
CA PRO A 83 8.99 9.60 2.47
C PRO A 83 7.75 8.76 2.14
N LEU A 84 7.99 7.50 1.79
CA LEU A 84 6.98 6.46 1.63
C LEU A 84 7.23 5.36 2.65
N GLU A 85 6.26 4.47 2.78
CA GLU A 85 6.33 3.32 3.67
C GLU A 85 7.34 2.29 3.17
N SER A 86 7.89 1.50 4.10
CA SER A 86 8.76 0.37 3.76
C SER A 86 7.97 -0.74 3.04
N GLY A 87 8.63 -1.50 2.17
CA GLY A 87 7.95 -2.57 1.45
C GLY A 87 8.82 -3.35 0.48
N SER A 88 8.26 -4.42 -0.07
CA SER A 88 8.92 -5.30 -1.04
C SER A 88 8.96 -4.72 -2.46
N LYS A 89 8.12 -3.73 -2.77
CA LYS A 89 8.07 -3.11 -4.10
C LYS A 89 7.43 -1.74 -4.02
N ALA A 90 7.99 -0.78 -4.76
CA ALA A 90 7.37 0.52 -4.95
C ALA A 90 7.25 0.87 -6.44
N SER A 91 6.30 1.74 -6.75
CA SER A 91 6.10 2.33 -8.07
C SER A 91 5.42 3.69 -7.94
N LEU A 92 5.60 4.55 -8.94
CA LEU A 92 4.84 5.79 -9.07
C LEU A 92 4.19 5.89 -10.46
N GLN A 93 3.16 6.71 -10.56
CA GLN A 93 2.52 7.13 -11.80
C GLN A 93 2.24 8.63 -11.72
N LEU A 94 2.37 9.33 -12.84
CA LEU A 94 2.13 10.78 -12.94
C LEU A 94 0.79 11.02 -13.63
N VAL A 95 -0.20 11.49 -12.89
CA VAL A 95 -1.60 11.55 -13.33
C VAL A 95 -2.30 12.77 -12.74
N ASP A 96 -3.08 13.49 -13.55
CA ASP A 96 -3.97 14.57 -13.07
C ASP A 96 -5.21 13.95 -12.43
N LEU A 97 -5.16 13.71 -11.12
CA LEU A 97 -6.23 13.07 -10.36
C LEU A 97 -7.23 14.10 -9.84
N ASN A 98 -6.75 15.29 -9.50
CA ASN A 98 -7.60 16.37 -9.02
C ASN A 98 -8.32 17.12 -10.15
N ASN A 99 -7.97 16.85 -11.41
CA ASN A 99 -8.50 17.44 -12.64
C ASN A 99 -8.27 18.95 -12.74
N ASP A 100 -7.12 19.43 -12.26
CA ASP A 100 -6.74 20.85 -12.29
C ASP A 100 -5.74 21.22 -13.40
N GLY A 101 -5.40 20.25 -14.24
CA GLY A 101 -4.46 20.38 -15.36
C GLY A 101 -3.02 20.01 -15.00
N MET A 102 -2.70 19.80 -13.72
CA MET A 102 -1.37 19.38 -13.26
C MET A 102 -1.36 17.91 -12.87
N LYS A 103 -0.24 17.23 -13.12
CA LYS A 103 -0.08 15.82 -12.72
C LYS A 103 0.32 15.75 -11.25
N GLU A 104 -0.37 14.89 -10.50
CA GLU A 104 0.08 14.41 -9.20
C GLU A 104 0.97 13.17 -9.31
N ILE A 105 1.77 12.94 -8.29
CA ILE A 105 2.53 11.71 -8.08
C ILE A 105 1.64 10.73 -7.31
N PHE A 106 1.11 9.72 -7.99
CA PHE A 106 0.43 8.60 -7.37
C PHE A 106 1.44 7.49 -7.06
N SER A 107 1.80 7.32 -5.79
CA SER A 107 2.72 6.25 -5.35
C SER A 107 1.98 5.01 -4.86
N THR A 108 2.63 3.87 -5.01
CA THR A 108 2.18 2.58 -4.49
C THR A 108 3.36 1.84 -3.87
N VAL A 109 3.20 1.34 -2.65
CA VAL A 109 4.13 0.43 -1.98
C VAL A 109 3.40 -0.88 -1.65
N GLN A 110 4.00 -2.00 -2.02
CA GLN A 110 3.56 -3.34 -1.61
C GLN A 110 4.39 -3.77 -0.40
N THR A 111 3.75 -4.19 0.69
CA THR A 111 4.48 -4.47 1.95
C THR A 111 5.14 -5.86 2.00
N GLY A 112 4.86 -6.76 1.05
CA GLY A 112 5.54 -8.07 0.94
C GLY A 112 5.04 -9.19 1.86
N GLY A 113 4.00 -8.96 2.66
CA GLY A 113 3.40 -9.98 3.54
C GLY A 113 2.23 -10.76 2.94
N SER A 114 1.77 -11.81 3.64
CA SER A 114 0.63 -12.65 3.23
C SER A 114 -0.69 -11.90 3.14
N GLY A 115 -0.79 -10.73 3.78
CA GLY A 115 -1.92 -9.82 3.69
C GLY A 115 -2.10 -9.19 2.31
N GLY A 116 -1.03 -9.10 1.50
CA GLY A 116 -1.05 -8.43 0.20
C GLY A 116 -1.47 -6.96 0.31
N ILE A 117 -1.00 -6.28 1.37
CA ILE A 117 -1.36 -4.90 1.66
C ILE A 117 -0.64 -3.98 0.68
N VAL A 118 -1.40 -3.09 0.06
CA VAL A 118 -0.87 -1.98 -0.74
C VAL A 118 -1.09 -0.67 0.02
N MET A 119 -0.05 0.16 0.03
CA MET A 119 -0.09 1.50 0.60
C MET A 119 0.04 2.47 -0.55
N ASN A 120 -0.85 3.45 -0.60
CA ASN A 120 -0.91 4.43 -1.67
C ASN A 120 -0.77 5.84 -1.09
N SER A 121 -0.34 6.77 -1.92
CA SER A 121 -0.34 8.20 -1.61
C SER A 121 -0.51 9.01 -2.89
N ILE A 122 -1.01 10.24 -2.76
CA ILE A 122 -1.18 11.19 -3.87
C ILE A 122 -0.52 12.49 -3.45
N THR A 123 0.63 12.78 -4.03
CA THR A 123 1.40 13.98 -3.73
C THR A 123 1.31 14.97 -4.88
N SER A 124 0.86 16.19 -4.60
CA SER A 124 0.92 17.33 -5.52
C SER A 124 2.08 18.26 -5.15
N LEU A 125 2.72 18.84 -6.16
CA LEU A 125 3.77 19.87 -5.99
C LEU A 125 3.43 21.15 -6.78
N LYS A 126 2.15 21.38 -7.06
CA LYS A 126 1.69 22.55 -7.82
C LYS A 126 2.17 23.85 -7.19
N ASN A 127 2.68 24.76 -8.01
CA ASN A 127 3.33 26.01 -7.62
C ASN A 127 4.45 25.82 -6.59
N PHE A 128 5.14 24.67 -6.61
CA PHE A 128 6.14 24.27 -5.61
C PHE A 128 5.62 24.12 -4.19
N ILE A 129 4.29 23.98 -4.02
CA ILE A 129 3.63 23.77 -2.73
C ILE A 129 3.30 22.28 -2.62
N HIS A 130 3.95 21.62 -1.67
CA HIS A 130 3.64 20.23 -1.35
C HIS A 130 2.25 20.12 -0.71
N THR A 131 1.36 19.35 -1.34
CA THR A 131 0.04 18.99 -0.81
C THR A 131 -0.19 17.49 -0.97
N GLU A 132 -0.52 16.81 0.12
CA GLU A 132 -1.00 15.42 0.06
C GLU A 132 -2.51 15.42 -0.16
N LEU A 133 -2.98 14.76 -1.22
CA LEU A 133 -4.40 14.62 -1.50
C LEU A 133 -4.95 13.36 -0.82
N PRO A 134 -6.20 13.38 -0.34
CA PRO A 134 -6.80 12.21 0.29
C PRO A 134 -6.95 11.09 -0.74
N LEU A 135 -7.00 9.84 -0.26
CA LEU A 135 -7.41 8.68 -1.05
C LEU A 135 -8.88 8.36 -0.80
N PRO A 136 -9.56 7.67 -1.73
CA PRO A 136 -10.89 7.15 -1.44
C PRO A 136 -10.77 6.08 -0.36
N GLU A 137 -11.64 6.12 0.65
CA GLU A 137 -11.68 5.06 1.66
C GLU A 137 -12.15 3.72 1.07
N PRO A 138 -11.68 2.57 1.59
CA PRO A 138 -12.25 1.28 1.27
C PRO A 138 -13.76 1.25 1.51
N LEU A 139 -14.48 0.56 0.64
CA LEU A 139 -15.93 0.46 0.70
C LEU A 139 -16.38 -0.30 1.95
N GLU A 140 -17.24 0.34 2.74
CA GLU A 140 -17.88 -0.30 3.89
C GLU A 140 -18.91 -1.35 3.46
N MET A 141 -18.83 -2.52 4.10
CA MET A 141 -19.68 -3.67 3.80
C MET A 141 -20.03 -4.42 5.08
N ASN A 142 -21.32 -4.71 5.25
CA ASN A 142 -21.78 -5.65 6.28
C ASN A 142 -21.72 -7.06 5.71
N THR A 143 -21.08 -7.98 6.42
CA THR A 143 -20.90 -9.34 5.92
C THR A 143 -21.31 -10.36 6.96
N LYS A 144 -21.82 -11.51 6.52
CA LYS A 144 -22.11 -12.63 7.41
C LYS A 144 -22.09 -13.96 6.68
N PHE A 145 -21.65 -14.99 7.37
CA PHE A 145 -21.95 -16.35 6.99
C PHE A 145 -23.41 -16.67 7.27
N LEU A 146 -23.94 -17.63 6.51
CA LEU A 146 -25.32 -18.10 6.60
C LEU A 146 -25.37 -19.62 6.55
N ASP A 147 -26.40 -20.19 7.17
CA ASP A 147 -26.71 -21.61 7.08
C ASP A 147 -26.79 -22.10 5.63
N GLY A 148 -26.46 -23.38 5.46
CA GLY A 148 -26.45 -24.06 4.17
C GLY A 148 -25.22 -23.75 3.32
N TYR A 149 -24.09 -23.39 3.95
CA TYR A 149 -22.85 -22.97 3.28
C TYR A 149 -23.10 -21.77 2.38
N LYS A 150 -23.56 -20.67 2.96
CA LYS A 150 -23.83 -19.43 2.24
C LYS A 150 -23.14 -18.26 2.93
N ALA A 151 -22.99 -17.16 2.22
CA ALA A 151 -22.56 -15.88 2.77
C ALA A 151 -23.34 -14.74 2.14
N GLU A 152 -23.59 -13.69 2.91
CA GLU A 152 -24.15 -12.43 2.43
C GLU A 152 -23.11 -11.32 2.58
N ILE A 153 -22.98 -10.49 1.53
CA ILE A 153 -22.27 -9.21 1.56
C ILE A 153 -23.28 -8.13 1.23
N LYS A 154 -23.48 -7.17 2.13
CA LYS A 154 -24.37 -6.03 1.95
C LYS A 154 -23.55 -4.75 1.89
N LEU A 155 -23.65 -4.04 0.78
CA LEU A 155 -23.00 -2.73 0.61
C LEU A 155 -23.71 -1.69 1.47
N VAL A 156 -22.99 -0.98 2.34
CA VAL A 156 -23.60 -0.03 3.28
C VAL A 156 -24.27 1.14 2.54
N HIS A 157 -23.55 1.76 1.61
CA HIS A 157 -24.00 2.96 0.88
C HIS A 157 -25.24 2.75 -0.03
N THR A 158 -25.41 1.57 -0.62
CA THR A 158 -26.55 1.26 -1.51
C THR A 158 -27.60 0.35 -0.88
N GLY A 159 -27.28 -0.28 0.25
CA GLY A 159 -28.12 -1.32 0.86
C GLY A 159 -28.23 -2.62 0.05
N LYS A 160 -27.53 -2.73 -1.10
CA LYS A 160 -27.60 -3.88 -2.00
C LYS A 160 -26.91 -5.09 -1.38
N SER A 161 -27.62 -6.22 -1.33
CA SER A 161 -27.11 -7.50 -0.85
C SER A 161 -26.71 -8.45 -1.97
N TYR A 162 -25.64 -9.21 -1.74
CA TYR A 162 -25.12 -10.24 -2.62
C TYR A 162 -25.00 -11.55 -1.84
N LEU A 163 -25.62 -12.61 -2.37
CA LEU A 163 -25.61 -13.94 -1.74
C LEU A 163 -24.65 -14.87 -2.48
N PHE A 164 -23.75 -15.51 -1.74
CA PHE A 164 -22.76 -16.44 -2.25
C PHE A 164 -23.05 -17.85 -1.78
N ASN A 165 -23.04 -18.82 -2.71
CA ASN A 165 -23.06 -20.24 -2.39
C ASN A 165 -21.61 -20.73 -2.17
N LEU A 166 -21.30 -21.26 -0.99
CA LEU A 166 -19.98 -21.70 -0.55
C LEU A 166 -19.85 -23.24 -0.50
N ARG A 167 -20.75 -23.99 -1.14
CA ARG A 167 -20.70 -25.46 -1.15
C ARG A 167 -19.40 -26.03 -1.75
N ASP A 168 -18.74 -25.28 -2.62
CA ASP A 168 -17.41 -25.60 -3.16
C ASP A 168 -16.31 -25.64 -2.08
N ARG A 169 -16.57 -25.10 -0.88
CA ARG A 169 -15.68 -25.08 0.29
C ARG A 169 -16.18 -25.95 1.44
N MET A 170 -17.28 -26.70 1.24
CA MET A 170 -17.97 -27.45 2.29
C MET A 170 -17.03 -28.37 3.07
N ASP A 171 -16.19 -29.14 2.40
CA ASP A 171 -15.31 -30.12 3.06
C ASP A 171 -14.26 -29.44 3.92
N TYR A 172 -13.71 -28.31 3.46
CA TYR A 172 -12.77 -27.51 4.23
C TYR A 172 -13.44 -26.95 5.49
N TYR A 173 -14.63 -26.36 5.35
CA TYR A 173 -15.36 -25.80 6.50
C TYR A 173 -15.83 -26.85 7.49
N LYS A 174 -16.21 -28.06 7.02
CA LYS A 174 -16.55 -29.19 7.91
C LYS A 174 -15.34 -29.66 8.70
N LYS A 175 -14.17 -29.78 8.06
CA LYS A 175 -12.92 -30.17 8.75
C LYS A 175 -12.53 -29.20 9.86
N LEU A 176 -12.82 -27.91 9.68
CA LEU A 176 -12.63 -26.88 10.69
C LEU A 176 -13.72 -26.87 11.78
N GLY A 177 -14.77 -27.68 11.64
CA GLY A 177 -15.92 -27.62 12.53
C GLY A 177 -16.69 -26.30 12.42
N PHE A 178 -16.61 -25.58 11.31
CA PHE A 178 -17.30 -24.29 11.16
C PHE A 178 -18.81 -24.46 10.89
N TYR A 179 -19.19 -25.59 10.28
CA TYR A 179 -20.59 -25.99 10.08
C TYR A 179 -20.84 -27.41 10.57
N PHE A 180 -21.98 -27.62 11.25
CA PHE A 180 -22.50 -28.93 11.63
C PHE A 180 -23.87 -29.18 10.98
N LYS A 181 -23.99 -30.28 10.22
CA LYS A 181 -25.21 -30.60 9.43
C LYS A 181 -25.72 -29.43 8.59
N GLY A 182 -24.80 -28.61 8.08
CA GLY A 182 -25.11 -27.43 7.27
C GLY A 182 -25.54 -26.20 8.05
N LYS A 183 -25.59 -26.23 9.38
CA LYS A 183 -25.78 -25.04 10.22
C LYS A 183 -24.46 -24.48 10.68
N LEU A 184 -24.36 -23.16 10.80
CA LEU A 184 -23.23 -22.52 11.47
C LEU A 184 -23.17 -22.94 12.94
N ASN A 185 -21.96 -23.16 13.44
CA ASN A 185 -21.78 -23.44 14.86
C ASN A 185 -21.96 -22.18 15.72
N GLU A 186 -21.55 -21.03 15.21
CA GLU A 186 -21.75 -19.71 15.82
C GLU A 186 -21.96 -18.63 14.74
N PRO A 187 -22.64 -17.51 15.05
CA PRO A 187 -22.68 -16.36 14.16
C PRO A 187 -21.28 -15.86 13.83
N ALA A 188 -20.98 -15.68 12.55
CA ALA A 188 -19.67 -15.27 12.10
C ALA A 188 -19.76 -14.34 10.89
N GLU A 189 -18.81 -13.40 10.81
CA GLU A 189 -18.67 -12.45 9.71
C GLU A 189 -17.55 -12.89 8.76
N LEU A 190 -17.61 -12.38 7.53
CA LEU A 190 -16.47 -12.44 6.63
C LEU A 190 -15.52 -11.30 6.95
N THR A 191 -14.25 -11.43 6.54
CA THR A 191 -13.29 -10.34 6.68
C THR A 191 -13.32 -9.47 5.44
N VAL A 192 -13.67 -8.20 5.61
CA VAL A 192 -13.49 -7.16 4.59
C VAL A 192 -12.06 -6.66 4.66
N ASN A 193 -11.28 -6.88 3.61
CA ASN A 193 -9.90 -6.43 3.56
C ASN A 193 -9.83 -4.96 3.08
N PRO A 194 -8.74 -4.24 3.42
CA PRO A 194 -8.36 -3.01 2.73
C PRO A 194 -8.19 -3.21 1.22
N TYR A 195 -7.86 -2.14 0.51
CA TYR A 195 -7.48 -2.28 -0.89
C TYR A 195 -6.31 -3.24 -1.04
N SER A 196 -6.48 -4.21 -1.94
CA SER A 196 -5.40 -5.07 -2.47
C SER A 196 -4.78 -4.51 -3.75
N ASP A 197 -5.47 -3.58 -4.40
CA ASP A 197 -5.00 -2.79 -5.53
C ASP A 197 -5.80 -1.47 -5.55
N LEU A 198 -5.12 -0.37 -5.81
CA LEU A 198 -5.73 0.93 -6.07
C LEU A 198 -4.90 1.59 -7.17
N LYS A 199 -5.55 1.98 -8.27
CA LYS A 199 -4.83 2.50 -9.44
C LYS A 199 -5.59 3.56 -10.21
N PRO A 200 -4.88 4.49 -10.87
CA PRO A 200 -5.48 5.40 -11.83
C PRO A 200 -6.19 4.65 -12.97
N VAL A 201 -7.35 5.16 -13.39
CA VAL A 201 -8.12 4.66 -14.53
C VAL A 201 -8.81 5.80 -15.25
N GLN A 202 -8.88 5.74 -16.58
CA GLN A 202 -9.68 6.69 -17.35
C GLN A 202 -11.17 6.41 -17.16
N LEU A 203 -11.93 7.45 -16.89
CA LEU A 203 -13.38 7.44 -16.72
C LEU A 203 -14.08 7.71 -18.04
N ASP A 204 -15.38 7.38 -18.12
CA ASP A 204 -16.19 7.55 -19.33
C ASP A 204 -16.31 9.02 -19.79
N ASN A 205 -16.13 9.97 -18.87
CA ASN A 205 -16.10 11.41 -19.15
C ASN A 205 -14.72 11.94 -19.57
N GLY A 206 -13.74 11.05 -19.77
CA GLY A 206 -12.36 11.37 -20.15
C GLY A 206 -11.42 11.75 -19.00
N LYS A 207 -11.95 12.04 -17.80
CA LYS A 207 -11.15 12.34 -16.59
C LYS A 207 -10.42 11.10 -16.08
N ILE A 208 -9.41 11.30 -15.24
CA ILE A 208 -8.78 10.20 -14.49
C ILE A 208 -9.46 10.07 -13.13
N GLY A 209 -9.77 8.84 -12.74
CA GLY A 209 -10.26 8.47 -11.43
C GLY A 209 -9.43 7.33 -10.85
N LEU A 210 -9.89 6.75 -9.75
CA LEU A 210 -9.25 5.60 -9.13
C LEU A 210 -10.14 4.35 -9.19
N LYS A 211 -9.52 3.21 -9.51
CA LYS A 211 -10.14 1.90 -9.38
C LYS A 211 -9.57 1.18 -8.16
N GLY A 212 -10.42 0.89 -7.19
CA GLY A 212 -10.08 0.13 -6.00
C GLY A 212 -10.51 -1.33 -6.12
N ILE A 213 -9.72 -2.25 -5.56
CA ILE A 213 -10.03 -3.68 -5.49
C ILE A 213 -9.91 -4.12 -4.03
N GLN A 214 -11.02 -4.56 -3.44
CA GLN A 214 -11.05 -5.18 -2.11
C GLN A 214 -11.38 -6.67 -2.20
N ARG A 215 -10.84 -7.44 -1.27
CA ARG A 215 -11.18 -8.85 -1.08
C ARG A 215 -12.08 -9.00 0.13
N VAL A 216 -13.10 -9.85 -0.01
CA VAL A 216 -13.85 -10.36 1.14
C VAL A 216 -13.49 -11.82 1.32
N THR A 217 -12.87 -12.13 2.46
CA THR A 217 -12.31 -13.45 2.77
C THR A 217 -13.13 -14.16 3.84
N GLY A 218 -13.13 -15.49 3.77
CA GLY A 218 -13.84 -16.33 4.72
C GLY A 218 -13.01 -16.62 5.97
N VAL A 219 -12.94 -17.89 6.36
CA VAL A 219 -12.29 -18.35 7.61
C VAL A 219 -10.77 -18.18 7.64
N ALA A 220 -10.16 -17.81 6.51
CA ALA A 220 -8.73 -17.52 6.38
C ALA A 220 -8.50 -16.49 5.27
N ASN A 221 -7.40 -15.74 5.33
CA ASN A 221 -7.07 -14.74 4.31
C ASN A 221 -6.89 -15.32 2.88
N ALA A 222 -6.48 -16.60 2.79
CA ALA A 222 -6.37 -17.33 1.52
C ALA A 222 -7.74 -17.79 0.97
N ASP A 223 -8.78 -17.81 1.79
CA ASP A 223 -10.14 -18.19 1.41
C ASP A 223 -10.91 -16.97 0.87
N THR A 224 -10.52 -16.48 -0.29
CA THR A 224 -11.23 -15.36 -0.94
C THR A 224 -12.62 -15.82 -1.41
N ILE A 225 -13.65 -15.13 -0.96
CA ILE A 225 -15.06 -15.40 -1.30
C ILE A 225 -15.50 -14.50 -2.45
N ALA A 226 -15.19 -13.21 -2.35
CA ALA A 226 -15.57 -12.21 -3.33
C ALA A 226 -14.47 -11.18 -3.54
N ILE A 227 -14.48 -10.59 -4.74
CA ILE A 227 -13.74 -9.39 -5.10
C ILE A 227 -14.76 -8.27 -5.31
N VAL A 228 -14.49 -7.12 -4.71
CA VAL A 228 -15.31 -5.92 -4.83
C VAL A 228 -14.47 -4.87 -5.53
N GLU A 229 -14.90 -4.47 -6.72
CA GLU A 229 -14.25 -3.45 -7.53
C GLU A 229 -15.04 -2.14 -7.41
N THR A 230 -14.37 -1.07 -7.01
CA THR A 230 -14.93 0.29 -6.95
C THR A 230 -14.28 1.19 -7.98
N THR A 231 -15.02 2.15 -8.51
CA THR A 231 -14.48 3.24 -9.35
C THR A 231 -14.87 4.56 -8.72
N TRP A 232 -13.90 5.44 -8.56
CA TRP A 232 -14.02 6.72 -7.86
C TRP A 232 -13.66 7.88 -8.79
N ASN A 233 -14.40 8.98 -8.69
CA ASN A 233 -14.11 10.24 -9.35
C ASN A 233 -13.82 11.31 -8.30
N TYR A 234 -12.72 12.05 -8.45
CA TYR A 234 -12.43 13.20 -7.60
C TYR A 234 -13.18 14.42 -8.11
N ASP A 235 -13.95 15.06 -7.24
CA ASP A 235 -14.64 16.32 -7.55
C ASP A 235 -14.68 17.20 -6.30
N ARG A 236 -14.32 18.48 -6.46
CA ARG A 236 -14.40 19.50 -5.40
C ARG A 236 -13.82 19.04 -4.06
N GLY A 237 -12.63 18.44 -4.08
CA GLY A 237 -11.92 18.03 -2.87
C GLY A 237 -12.32 16.67 -2.29
N HIS A 238 -13.23 15.94 -2.94
CA HIS A 238 -13.80 14.70 -2.40
C HIS A 238 -13.84 13.58 -3.44
N TRP A 239 -13.65 12.35 -2.97
CA TRP A 239 -13.83 11.15 -3.79
C TRP A 239 -15.30 10.72 -3.80
N ASN A 240 -15.86 10.60 -5.00
CA ASN A 240 -17.23 10.16 -5.23
C ASN A 240 -17.23 8.76 -5.86
N LEU A 241 -17.91 7.82 -5.21
CA LEU A 241 -18.09 6.46 -5.76
C LEU A 241 -19.05 6.51 -6.94
N ILE A 242 -18.58 6.11 -8.13
CA ILE A 242 -19.40 6.13 -9.35
C ILE A 242 -19.84 4.73 -9.80
N ARG A 243 -19.10 3.68 -9.43
CA ARG A 243 -19.42 2.30 -9.80
C ARG A 243 -18.90 1.32 -8.77
N THR A 244 -19.71 0.30 -8.48
CA THR A 244 -19.34 -0.86 -7.66
C THR A 244 -19.73 -2.13 -8.39
N ASP A 245 -18.79 -3.06 -8.51
CA ASP A 245 -19.03 -4.41 -9.03
C ASP A 245 -18.57 -5.47 -8.02
N VAL A 246 -19.36 -6.52 -7.84
CA VAL A 246 -19.09 -7.57 -6.86
C VAL A 246 -19.07 -8.92 -7.55
N LYS A 247 -17.91 -9.58 -7.53
CA LYS A 247 -17.66 -10.84 -8.22
C LYS A 247 -17.37 -11.97 -7.24
N LYS A 248 -18.00 -13.13 -7.43
CA LYS A 248 -17.64 -14.35 -6.69
C LYS A 248 -16.31 -14.90 -7.19
N VAL A 249 -15.42 -15.27 -6.28
CA VAL A 249 -14.22 -16.05 -6.59
C VAL A 249 -14.50 -17.55 -6.43
N LYS A 250 -14.21 -18.33 -7.48
CA LYS A 250 -14.24 -19.80 -7.41
C LYS A 250 -12.95 -20.29 -6.75
N THR A 251 -13.06 -21.26 -5.85
CA THR A 251 -11.88 -21.91 -5.27
C THR A 251 -11.06 -22.59 -6.37
N HIS A 252 -9.79 -22.24 -6.49
CA HIS A 252 -8.83 -23.09 -7.19
C HIS A 252 -8.50 -24.24 -6.26
N ALA A 253 -9.14 -25.38 -6.43
CA ALA A 253 -8.70 -26.61 -5.78
C ALA A 253 -7.30 -26.95 -6.32
N LYS A 254 -6.24 -26.44 -5.68
CA LYS A 254 -4.92 -27.05 -5.83
C LYS A 254 -5.07 -28.47 -5.31
N LYS A 255 -5.14 -29.44 -6.22
CA LYS A 255 -4.88 -30.85 -5.90
C LYS A 255 -3.48 -30.88 -5.30
N VAL A 256 -3.38 -30.89 -3.97
CA VAL A 256 -2.14 -31.26 -3.30
C VAL A 256 -1.94 -32.73 -3.66
N LYS A 257 -1.03 -33.00 -4.59
CA LYS A 257 -0.49 -34.35 -4.76
C LYS A 257 0.26 -34.65 -3.47
N THR A 258 -0.35 -35.41 -2.58
CA THR A 258 0.40 -36.14 -1.55
C THR A 258 1.38 -37.06 -2.28
N HIS A 259 2.68 -36.85 -2.06
CA HIS A 259 3.70 -37.88 -2.27
C HIS A 259 3.81 -38.70 -0.99
#